data_AF-A0A060BYC0-F1
#
_entry.id   AF-A0A060BYC0-F1
#
_cell.length_a   1.000
_cell.length_b   1.000
_cell.length_c   1.000
_cell.angle_alpha   90.00
_cell.angle_beta   90.00
_cell.angle_gamma   90.00
#
_symmetry.space_group_name_H-M   'P 1'
#
loop_
_entity.id
_entity.type
_entity.pdbx_description
1 polymer ?
#
loop_
_entity_poly.entity_id
_entity_poly.type
_entity_poly.pdbx_seq_one_letter_code
_entity_poly.pdbx_strand_id
1 'polypeptide(L)'
;FITELGERLRADGRDLYVSIPVVGHRPEQDYWVYDIAGIAPHVTGIRMMMYDYSTDEPGPIAPLEWVERGIALATEQAGGPEKLILGIPVYGRNWVVSTEGTCPDD
;
A
#
# COMPACT_ATOMS: atom_id res chain seq x y z
N PHE A 1 -10.55 15.51 7.93
CA PHE A 1 -10.05 15.83 6.58
C PHE A 1 -10.75 15.03 5.49
N ILE A 2 -10.60 13.69 5.43
CA ILE A 2 -11.20 12.86 4.36
C ILE A 2 -12.71 13.03 4.26
N THR A 3 -13.44 13.08 5.37
CA THR A 3 -14.88 13.34 5.40
C THR A 3 -15.25 14.64 4.69
N GLU A 4 -14.66 15.77 5.10
CA GLU A 4 -14.93 17.11 4.53
C GLU A 4 -14.57 17.18 3.04
N LEU A 5 -13.43 16.58 2.64
CA LEU A 5 -13.02 16.55 1.24
C LEU A 5 -13.96 15.69 0.39
N GLY A 6 -14.32 14.49 0.87
CA GLY A 6 -15.20 13.57 0.17
C GLY A 6 -16.61 14.12 -0.01
N GLU A 7 -17.15 14.84 0.99
CA GLU A 7 -18.42 15.55 0.88
C GLU A 7 -18.39 16.64 -0.20
N ARG A 8 -17.35 17.48 -0.20
CA ARG A 8 -17.22 18.57 -1.17
C ARG A 8 -17.04 18.06 -2.60
N LEU A 9 -16.20 17.03 -2.80
CA LEU A 9 -15.99 16.44 -4.13
C LEU A 9 -17.25 15.77 -4.65
N ARG A 10 -17.96 15.03 -3.80
CA ARG A 10 -19.24 14.40 -4.19
C ARG A 10 -20.29 15.44 -4.56
N ALA A 11 -20.37 16.55 -3.83
CA ALA A 11 -21.29 17.65 -4.14
C ALA A 11 -20.97 18.32 -5.50
N ASP A 12 -19.70 18.30 -5.93
CA ASP A 12 -19.25 18.76 -7.25
C ASP A 12 -19.30 17.66 -8.33
N GLY A 13 -19.85 16.48 -8.03
CA GLY A 13 -19.92 15.35 -8.96
C GLY A 13 -18.56 14.71 -9.29
N ARG A 14 -17.57 14.82 -8.40
CA ARG A 14 -16.22 14.25 -8.56
C ARG A 14 -15.97 13.08 -7.61
N ASP A 15 -15.13 12.16 -8.06
CA ASP A 15 -14.67 11.04 -7.25
C ASP A 15 -13.47 11.39 -6.37
N LEU A 16 -13.42 10.74 -5.20
CA LEU A 16 -12.27 10.76 -4.31
C LEU A 16 -11.67 9.36 -4.22
N TYR A 17 -10.45 9.22 -4.72
CA TYR A 17 -9.63 8.03 -4.54
C TYR A 17 -8.45 8.35 -3.61
N VAL A 18 -8.17 7.45 -2.67
CA VAL A 18 -7.04 7.56 -1.75
C VAL A 18 -6.10 6.37 -1.91
N SER A 19 -4.80 6.58 -1.66
CA SER A 19 -3.83 5.48 -1.62
C SER A 19 -3.39 5.23 -0.18
N ILE A 20 -3.43 3.96 0.24
CA ILE A 20 -3.12 3.55 1.61
C ILE A 20 -2.09 2.40 1.57
N PRO A 21 -1.00 2.47 2.35
CA PRO A 21 -0.13 1.32 2.55
C PRO A 21 -0.86 0.28 3.39
N VAL A 22 -0.86 -0.99 2.98
CA VAL A 22 -1.58 -2.03 3.72
C VAL A 22 -0.66 -2.67 4.74
N VAL A 23 -1.22 -2.78 5.94
CA VAL A 23 -0.58 -3.22 7.18
C VAL A 23 -0.12 -4.68 7.06
N GLY A 24 1.06 -5.02 7.61
CA GLY A 24 1.41 -6.41 7.87
C GLY A 24 2.88 -6.81 7.74
N HIS A 25 3.81 -5.91 7.43
CA HIS A 25 5.23 -6.28 7.36
C HIS A 25 5.91 -6.29 8.75
N ARG A 26 5.48 -5.43 9.69
CA ARG A 26 6.06 -5.34 11.03
C ARG A 26 4.95 -5.03 12.05
N PRO A 27 4.74 -5.87 13.08
CA PRO A 27 3.77 -5.59 14.15
C PRO A 27 4.10 -4.31 14.93
N GLU A 28 5.33 -3.82 14.83
CA GLU A 28 5.80 -2.60 15.48
C GLU A 28 5.54 -1.32 14.65
N GLN A 29 5.16 -1.48 13.37
CA GLN A 29 4.70 -0.39 12.52
C GLN A 29 3.21 -0.55 12.29
N ASP A 30 2.47 -0.44 13.38
CA ASP A 30 1.03 -0.27 13.32
C ASP A 30 0.77 1.01 12.54
N TYR A 31 0.27 0.83 11.32
CA TYR A 31 -0.26 1.91 10.49
C TYR A 31 -1.65 2.31 10.99
N TRP A 32 -1.81 2.45 12.32
CA TRP A 32 -3.04 2.87 13.01
C TRP A 32 -3.55 4.22 12.52
N VAL A 33 -2.68 5.02 11.90
CA VAL A 33 -3.00 6.31 11.30
C VAL A 33 -3.93 6.18 10.07
N TYR A 34 -4.01 5.01 9.45
CA TYR A 34 -4.87 4.74 8.30
C TYR A 34 -6.10 3.94 8.72
N ASP A 35 -7.11 4.65 9.20
CA ASP A 35 -8.42 4.09 9.57
C ASP A 35 -9.24 3.76 8.31
N ILE A 36 -9.03 2.58 7.72
CA ILE A 36 -9.78 2.12 6.54
C ILE A 36 -11.29 2.13 6.81
N ALA A 37 -11.73 1.75 8.01
CA ALA A 37 -13.14 1.71 8.38
C ALA A 37 -13.77 3.11 8.41
N GLY A 38 -13.05 4.10 8.95
CA GLY A 38 -13.47 5.51 8.94
C GLY A 38 -13.35 6.17 7.56
N ILE A 39 -12.42 5.74 6.71
CA ILE A 39 -12.18 6.30 5.38
C ILE A 39 -13.20 5.78 4.35
N ALA A 40 -13.49 4.47 4.36
CA ALA A 40 -14.27 3.80 3.32
C ALA A 40 -15.63 4.45 3.02
N PRO A 41 -16.42 4.95 4.01
CA PRO A 41 -17.69 5.63 3.73
C PRO A 41 -17.56 6.92 2.92
N HIS A 42 -16.41 7.59 2.99
CA HIS A 42 -16.23 8.94 2.46
C HIS A 42 -15.55 9.00 1.09
N VAL A 43 -15.02 7.89 0.59
CA VAL A 43 -14.28 7.80 -0.67
C VAL A 43 -15.03 6.97 -1.72
N THR A 44 -14.69 7.21 -2.99
CA THR A 44 -15.12 6.36 -4.12
C THR A 44 -14.32 5.06 -4.13
N GLY A 45 -13.02 5.12 -3.86
CA GLY A 45 -12.17 3.93 -3.79
C GLY A 45 -10.88 4.11 -3.03
N ILE A 46 -10.32 2.99 -2.58
CA ILE A 46 -9.07 2.89 -1.83
C ILE A 46 -8.09 2.05 -2.64
N ARG A 47 -7.01 2.68 -3.09
CA ARG A 47 -5.88 2.02 -3.74
C ARG A 47 -4.93 1.47 -2.69
N MET A 48 -4.90 0.15 -2.56
CA MET A 48 -4.01 -0.57 -1.68
C MET A 48 -2.61 -0.64 -2.28
N MET A 49 -1.62 -0.10 -1.57
CA MET A 49 -0.22 -0.11 -2.02
C MET A 49 0.48 -1.41 -1.60
N MET A 50 0.03 -2.55 -2.15
CA MET A 50 0.58 -3.89 -1.90
C MET A 50 1.91 -4.14 -2.64
N TYR A 51 2.87 -3.23 -2.48
CA TYR A 51 4.21 -3.31 -3.08
C TYR A 51 5.24 -2.65 -2.16
N ASP A 52 6.50 -2.65 -2.60
CA ASP A 52 7.66 -2.23 -1.78
C ASP A 52 7.80 -3.04 -0.48
N TYR A 53 7.47 -4.34 -0.52
CA TYR A 53 7.74 -5.26 0.59
C TYR A 53 9.25 -5.38 0.87
N SER A 54 10.04 -5.50 -0.19
CA SER A 54 11.50 -5.43 -0.15
C SER A 54 11.98 -4.09 -0.73
N THR A 55 12.59 -3.26 0.10
CA THR A 55 13.16 -1.96 -0.29
C THR A 55 14.67 -1.99 -0.33
N ASP A 56 15.30 -2.17 0.84
CA ASP A 56 16.75 -2.03 1.05
C ASP A 56 17.47 -3.36 0.88
N GLU A 57 16.82 -4.45 1.29
CA GLU A 57 17.34 -5.81 1.17
C GLU A 57 16.71 -6.55 -0.02
N PRO A 58 17.45 -7.44 -0.69
CA PRO A 58 16.93 -8.25 -1.78
C PRO A 58 15.70 -9.08 -1.38
N GLY A 59 14.69 -9.07 -2.23
CA GLY A 59 13.51 -9.92 -2.04
C GLY A 59 12.35 -9.58 -2.98
N PRO A 60 11.20 -10.26 -2.83
CA PRO A 60 10.03 -9.99 -3.64
C PRO A 60 9.46 -8.60 -3.37
N ILE A 61 9.09 -7.86 -4.42
CA ILE A 61 8.43 -6.54 -4.28
C ILE A 61 7.01 -6.67 -3.71
N ALA A 62 6.30 -7.73 -4.04
CA ALA A 62 4.95 -8.02 -3.59
C ALA A 62 4.73 -9.55 -3.44
N PRO A 63 5.24 -10.18 -2.35
CA PRO A 63 5.06 -11.62 -2.13
C PRO A 63 3.57 -12.00 -1.98
N LEU A 64 3.14 -13.06 -2.67
CA LEU A 64 1.74 -13.43 -2.83
C LEU A 64 1.00 -13.59 -1.49
N GLU A 65 1.53 -14.36 -0.55
CA GLU A 65 0.86 -14.60 0.73
C GLU A 65 0.67 -13.31 1.55
N TRP A 66 1.59 -12.36 1.43
CA TRP A 66 1.46 -11.05 2.07
C TRP A 66 0.36 -10.21 1.39
N VAL A 67 0.29 -10.27 0.06
CA VAL A 67 -0.78 -9.65 -0.73
C VAL A 67 -2.15 -10.19 -0.31
N GLU A 68 -2.30 -11.51 -0.24
CA GLU A 68 -3.56 -12.17 0.12
C GLU A 68 -4.03 -11.80 1.53
N ARG A 69 -3.11 -11.79 2.51
CA ARG A 69 -3.44 -11.35 3.88
C ARG A 69 -3.87 -9.89 3.93
N GLY A 70 -3.18 -9.02 3.20
CA GLY A 70 -3.53 -7.60 3.11
C GLY A 70 -4.90 -7.36 2.50
N ILE A 71 -5.25 -8.10 1.44
CA ILE A 71 -6.59 -8.06 0.83
C ILE A 71 -7.67 -8.48 1.84
N ALA A 72 -7.45 -9.58 2.57
CA ALA A 72 -8.40 -10.07 3.56
C ALA A 72 -8.65 -9.02 4.68
N LEU A 73 -7.56 -8.47 5.24
CA LEU A 73 -7.63 -7.44 6.28
C LEU A 73 -8.35 -6.17 5.79
N ALA A 74 -7.98 -5.68 4.61
CA ALA A 74 -8.59 -4.47 4.05
C ALA A 74 -10.06 -4.67 3.73
N THR A 75 -10.44 -5.87 3.25
CA THR A 75 -11.84 -6.24 2.97
C THR A 75 -12.67 -6.23 4.25
N GLU A 76 -12.15 -6.79 5.33
CA GLU A 76 -12.78 -6.77 6.64
C GLU A 76 -12.97 -5.33 7.14
N GLN A 77 -11.90 -4.51 7.10
CA GLN A 77 -11.94 -3.14 7.60
C GLN A 77 -12.83 -2.20 6.75
N ALA A 78 -12.87 -2.39 5.43
CA ALA A 78 -13.69 -1.57 4.54
C ALA A 78 -15.18 -1.95 4.55
N GLY A 79 -15.53 -3.10 5.15
CA GLY A 79 -16.89 -3.64 5.14
C GLY A 79 -17.28 -4.35 3.84
N GLY A 80 -16.33 -4.54 2.92
CA GLY A 80 -16.53 -5.17 1.62
C GLY A 80 -15.42 -4.84 0.61
N PRO A 81 -15.34 -5.57 -0.51
CA PRO A 81 -14.28 -5.41 -1.51
C PRO A 81 -14.58 -4.33 -2.56
N GLU A 82 -15.81 -3.80 -2.63
CA GLU A 82 -16.31 -2.99 -3.73
C GLU A 82 -15.57 -1.66 -3.93
N LYS A 83 -14.96 -1.14 -2.85
CA LYS A 83 -14.15 0.09 -2.90
C LYS A 83 -12.66 -0.18 -2.97
N LEU A 84 -12.21 -1.45 -2.93
CA LEU A 84 -10.79 -1.79 -2.85
C LEU A 84 -10.19 -1.99 -4.24
N ILE A 85 -9.04 -1.34 -4.48
CA ILE A 85 -8.29 -1.41 -5.72
C ILE A 85 -6.89 -1.92 -5.39
N LEU A 86 -6.54 -3.11 -5.88
CA LEU A 86 -5.23 -3.71 -5.67
C LEU A 86 -4.16 -3.03 -6.52
N GLY A 87 -3.17 -2.41 -5.87
CA GLY A 87 -1.98 -1.90 -6.54
C GLY A 87 -0.99 -3.01 -6.86
N ILE A 88 -0.60 -3.12 -8.13
CA ILE A 88 0.40 -4.08 -8.62
C ILE A 88 1.69 -3.34 -8.98
N PRO A 89 2.87 -3.81 -8.54
CA PRO A 89 4.13 -3.22 -8.95
C PRO A 89 4.40 -3.54 -10.42
N VAL A 90 4.62 -2.50 -11.22
CA VAL A 90 5.06 -2.61 -12.64
C VAL A 90 6.59 -2.49 -12.78
N TYR A 91 7.31 -2.70 -11.67
CA TYR A 91 8.75 -2.56 -11.56
C TYR A 91 9.35 -3.68 -10.69
N GLY A 92 10.65 -3.90 -10.86
CA GLY A 92 11.49 -4.66 -9.95
C GLY A 92 12.61 -3.78 -9.40
N ARG A 93 13.40 -4.32 -8.47
CA ARG A 93 14.63 -3.67 -7.97
C ARG A 93 15.82 -4.55 -8.28
N ASN A 94 16.96 -3.91 -8.51
CA ASN A 94 18.26 -4.57 -8.64
C ASN A 94 19.11 -4.15 -7.44
N TRP A 95 19.44 -5.11 -6.58
CA TRP A 95 20.22 -4.87 -5.37
C TRP A 95 21.66 -5.27 -5.58
N VAL A 96 22.59 -4.47 -5.07
CA VAL A 96 23.99 -4.85 -4.95
C VAL A 96 24.12 -5.73 -3.71
N VAL A 97 24.34 -7.03 -3.91
CA VAL A 97 24.48 -8.02 -2.82
C VAL A 97 25.91 -8.17 -2.33
N SER A 98 26.89 -7.88 -3.19
CA SER A 98 28.30 -7.84 -2.85
C SER A 98 29.03 -6.91 -3.82
N THR A 99 30.19 -6.42 -3.40
CA THR A 99 31.16 -5.76 -4.28
C THR A 99 32.45 -6.54 -4.17
N GLU A 100 32.89 -7.17 -5.25
CA GLU A 100 34.13 -7.95 -5.30
C GLU A 100 35.10 -7.31 -6.27
N GLY A 101 36.37 -7.21 -5.87
CA GLY A 101 37.44 -6.66 -6.70
C GLY A 101 38.63 -6.19 -5.87
N THR A 102 39.78 -6.08 -6.52
CA THR A 102 40.97 -5.44 -5.96
C THR A 102 40.98 -3.99 -6.42
N CYS A 103 41.02 -3.03 -5.50
CA CYS A 103 41.29 -1.64 -5.86
C CYS A 103 42.65 -1.56 -6.56
N PRO A 104 42.79 -0.85 -7.69
CA PRO A 104 44.09 -0.63 -8.31
C PRO A 104 45.01 0.10 -7.33
N ASP A 105 46.29 -0.28 -7.30
CA ASP A 105 47.32 0.49 -6.59
C ASP A 105 47.59 1.79 -7.37
N ASP A 106 47.71 2.91 -6.64
CA ASP A 106 48.00 4.26 -7.18
C ASP A 106 49.36 4.33 -7.94
#